data_AF-A0A8C4STH3-F1
#
_entry.id   AF-A0A8C4STH3-F1
#
_cell.length_a   1.000
_cell.length_b   1.000
_cell.length_c   1.000
_cell.angle_alpha   90.00
_cell.angle_beta   90.00
_cell.angle_gamma   90.00
#
_symmetry.space_group_name_H-M   'P 1'
#
loop_
_entity.id
_entity.type
_entity.pdbx_description
1 polymer ?
#
loop_
_entity_poly.entity_id
_entity_poly.type
_entity_poly.pdbx_seq_one_letter_code
_entity_poly.pdbx_strand_id
1 'polypeptide(L)'
;MAPIKIKHVVSFSSQDPKYCVENIFCSDAMRPWLCSSKDHSGILKVDLQLEKVSAIGYIDIGNCGSALIQVDVGRSSWPHDVPYEALLATASLMSPVESRQGINRTGVRMFKSGDFLSQARNELWDRVRVTCSQPFNKHTPFGLSFLRIRTPEDESEHSESTETQIVQEKSKSNDIRKQAQDWLSSPTVQKIFNGQMQMKCSTEVTQTNLLSMDSTSNCCMKDLAFLSRTARMVLSARQSQLPDRRMSGTESFHCEDSNGKLYLKRVKRSALEI
;
A
#
# COMPACT_ATOMS: atom_id res chain seq x y z
N MET A 1 -5.14 13.28 7.45
CA MET A 1 -6.02 12.09 7.56
C MET A 1 -6.50 11.89 9.00
N ALA A 2 -7.78 12.13 9.30
CA ALA A 2 -8.35 11.99 10.64
C ALA A 2 -9.26 10.74 10.75
N PRO A 3 -9.25 10.00 11.88
CA PRO A 3 -10.21 8.92 12.14
C PRO A 3 -11.65 9.42 12.17
N ILE A 4 -12.53 8.75 11.41
CA ILE A 4 -13.98 8.98 11.46
C ILE A 4 -14.57 8.10 12.55
N LYS A 5 -15.25 8.71 13.50
CA LYS A 5 -15.89 8.02 14.62
C LYS A 5 -17.25 7.46 14.21
N ILE A 6 -17.50 6.22 14.62
CA ILE A 6 -18.79 5.55 14.49
C ILE A 6 -19.58 5.79 15.78
N LYS A 7 -20.81 6.28 15.65
CA LYS A 7 -21.68 6.61 16.79
C LYS A 7 -22.34 5.38 17.38
N HIS A 8 -22.99 4.57 16.54
CA HIS A 8 -23.67 3.33 16.95
C HIS A 8 -23.99 2.45 15.74
N VAL A 9 -24.38 1.21 16.02
CA VAL A 9 -24.92 0.26 15.04
C VAL A 9 -26.40 0.58 14.80
N VAL A 10 -26.79 0.78 13.53
CA VAL A 10 -28.18 1.01 13.13
C VAL A 10 -28.91 -0.32 12.96
N SER A 11 -28.29 -1.27 12.26
CA SER A 11 -28.86 -2.59 12.01
C SER A 11 -27.75 -3.62 11.78
N PHE A 12 -28.04 -4.89 11.99
CA PHE A 12 -27.16 -6.00 11.64
C PHE A 12 -27.97 -7.25 11.30
N SER A 13 -27.40 -8.15 10.50
CA SER A 13 -28.08 -9.40 10.12
C SER A 13 -27.89 -10.52 11.15
N SER A 14 -26.69 -10.66 11.72
CA SER A 14 -26.33 -11.76 12.61
C SER A 14 -25.08 -11.40 13.41
N GLN A 15 -25.04 -11.85 14.67
CA GLN A 15 -23.88 -11.70 15.54
C GLN A 15 -23.81 -12.82 16.57
N ASP A 16 -22.60 -13.15 17.01
CA ASP A 16 -22.36 -14.01 18.16
C ASP A 16 -22.49 -13.21 19.48
N PRO A 17 -23.04 -13.78 20.57
CA PRO A 17 -23.20 -13.07 21.84
C PRO A 17 -21.90 -12.56 22.49
N LYS A 18 -20.76 -13.20 22.20
CA LYS A 18 -19.43 -12.81 22.70
C LYS A 18 -18.67 -11.97 21.68
N TYR A 19 -18.93 -12.20 20.39
CA TYR A 19 -18.27 -11.54 19.26
C TYR A 19 -19.28 -10.67 18.49
N CYS A 20 -19.80 -9.64 19.17
CA CYS A 20 -20.79 -8.70 18.66
C CYS A 20 -20.21 -7.72 17.64
N VAL A 21 -21.11 -7.05 16.91
CA VAL A 21 -20.79 -6.05 15.88
C VAL A 21 -19.98 -4.88 16.44
N GLU A 22 -20.30 -4.41 17.65
CA GLU A 22 -19.66 -3.23 18.26
C GLU A 22 -18.13 -3.36 18.40
N ASN A 23 -17.63 -4.59 18.45
CA ASN A 23 -16.20 -4.85 18.58
C ASN A 23 -15.38 -4.34 17.38
N ILE A 24 -15.96 -4.22 16.18
CA ILE A 24 -15.17 -3.86 14.98
C ILE A 24 -14.72 -2.40 14.97
N PHE A 25 -15.41 -1.53 15.70
CA PHE A 25 -15.10 -0.10 15.77
C PHE A 25 -14.77 0.41 17.17
N CYS A 26 -14.95 -0.43 18.20
CA CYS A 26 -14.47 -0.13 19.55
C CYS A 26 -12.97 -0.44 19.64
N SER A 27 -12.14 0.59 19.82
CA SER A 27 -10.67 0.43 19.88
C SER A 27 -10.16 -0.38 21.07
N ASP A 28 -10.97 -0.50 22.12
CA ASP A 28 -10.60 -1.19 23.38
C ASP A 28 -10.87 -2.71 23.29
N ALA A 29 -11.80 -3.11 22.43
CA ALA A 29 -12.13 -4.50 22.20
C ALA A 29 -11.23 -5.08 21.09
N MET A 30 -10.15 -5.77 21.46
CA MET A 30 -9.36 -6.61 20.52
C MET A 30 -10.11 -7.90 20.16
N ARG A 31 -11.41 -7.80 19.84
CA ARG A 31 -12.28 -8.93 19.54
C ARG A 31 -12.89 -8.75 18.15
N PRO A 32 -13.05 -9.83 17.37
CA PRO A 32 -13.78 -9.74 16.11
C PRO A 32 -15.28 -9.61 16.34
N TRP A 33 -15.98 -9.24 15.28
CA TRP A 33 -17.39 -9.56 15.04
C TRP A 33 -17.46 -10.85 14.24
N LEU A 34 -18.29 -11.80 14.70
CA LEU A 34 -18.53 -13.07 14.04
C LEU A 34 -20.02 -13.33 13.87
N CYS A 35 -20.38 -14.12 12.85
CA CYS A 35 -21.73 -14.64 12.70
C CYS A 35 -22.12 -15.53 13.91
N SER A 36 -23.42 -15.59 14.21
CA SER A 36 -23.96 -16.57 15.15
C SER A 36 -23.71 -17.99 14.62
N SER A 37 -23.49 -18.96 15.51
CA SER A 37 -23.37 -20.38 15.12
C SER A 37 -24.62 -20.95 14.45
N LYS A 38 -25.77 -20.27 14.60
CA LYS A 38 -27.05 -20.65 13.98
C LYS A 38 -27.24 -20.06 12.59
N ASP A 39 -26.39 -19.12 12.19
CA ASP A 39 -26.48 -18.45 10.90
C ASP A 39 -25.60 -19.15 9.86
N HIS A 40 -26.26 -19.65 8.82
CA HIS A 40 -25.64 -20.34 7.69
C HIS A 40 -25.90 -19.63 6.35
N SER A 41 -26.31 -18.36 6.39
CA SER A 41 -26.58 -17.55 5.20
C SER A 41 -25.33 -17.34 4.34
N GLY A 42 -24.14 -17.35 4.97
CA GLY A 42 -22.87 -17.04 4.32
C GLY A 42 -22.70 -15.55 4.00
N ILE A 43 -23.60 -14.69 4.49
CA ILE A 43 -23.58 -13.23 4.29
C ILE A 43 -23.86 -12.54 5.62
N LEU A 44 -22.96 -11.64 6.02
CA LEU A 44 -23.14 -10.75 7.16
C LEU A 44 -23.28 -9.31 6.69
N LYS A 45 -24.25 -8.60 7.24
CA LYS A 45 -24.50 -7.18 6.95
C LYS A 45 -24.56 -6.40 8.24
N VAL A 46 -23.97 -5.22 8.23
CA VAL A 46 -24.08 -4.23 9.31
C VAL A 46 -24.26 -2.85 8.71
N ASP A 47 -25.17 -2.08 9.29
CA ASP A 47 -25.37 -0.66 9.02
C ASP A 47 -24.86 0.14 10.22
N LEU A 48 -23.97 1.09 9.96
CA LEU A 48 -23.30 1.92 10.95
C LEU A 48 -23.66 3.38 10.72
N GLN A 49 -23.94 4.09 11.82
CA GLN A 49 -24.13 5.54 11.81
C GLN A 49 -22.82 6.21 12.24
N LEU A 50 -22.32 7.12 11.42
CA LEU A 50 -21.18 7.96 11.73
C LEU A 50 -21.58 9.08 12.69
N GLU A 51 -20.62 9.58 13.48
CA GLU A 51 -20.85 10.69 14.41
C GLU A 51 -21.14 12.01 13.67
N LYS A 52 -20.46 12.22 12.54
CA LYS A 52 -20.62 13.39 11.68
C LYS A 52 -20.67 12.95 10.21
N VAL A 53 -21.39 13.72 9.40
CA VAL A 53 -21.35 13.62 7.94
C VAL A 53 -19.92 13.93 7.49
N SER A 54 -19.27 13.04 6.74
CA SER A 54 -17.85 13.17 6.39
C SER A 54 -17.52 12.49 5.06
N ALA A 55 -16.50 13.02 4.37
CA ALA A 55 -15.91 12.37 3.20
C ALA A 55 -15.07 11.17 3.64
N ILE A 56 -15.15 10.06 2.92
CA ILE A 56 -14.39 8.83 3.22
C ILE A 56 -13.21 8.74 2.25
N GLY A 57 -11.99 8.86 2.79
CA GLY A 57 -10.77 8.79 1.99
C GLY A 57 -10.04 7.45 2.08
N TYR A 58 -10.17 6.76 3.22
CA TYR A 58 -9.47 5.51 3.48
C TYR A 58 -10.29 4.59 4.36
N ILE A 59 -10.23 3.28 4.07
CA ILE A 59 -10.85 2.23 4.86
C ILE A 59 -9.82 1.12 5.09
N ASP A 60 -9.52 0.81 6.35
CA ASP A 60 -8.75 -0.39 6.72
C ASP A 60 -9.69 -1.45 7.28
N ILE A 61 -9.54 -2.66 6.77
CA ILE A 61 -10.37 -3.81 7.14
C ILE A 61 -9.46 -4.93 7.62
N GLY A 62 -9.62 -5.32 8.89
CA GLY A 62 -9.05 -6.54 9.42
C GLY A 62 -10.02 -7.69 9.20
N ASN A 63 -9.62 -8.71 8.46
CA ASN A 63 -10.47 -9.86 8.18
C ASN A 63 -10.58 -10.79 9.39
N CYS A 64 -11.69 -11.53 9.47
CA CYS A 64 -11.82 -12.72 10.31
C CYS A 64 -12.55 -13.84 9.53
N GLY A 65 -11.92 -14.35 8.47
CA GLY A 65 -12.43 -15.48 7.69
C GLY A 65 -13.49 -15.14 6.64
N SER A 66 -13.76 -13.86 6.35
CA SER A 66 -14.60 -13.46 5.23
C SER A 66 -13.85 -13.60 3.90
N ALA A 67 -14.50 -14.09 2.84
CA ALA A 67 -13.89 -14.19 1.52
C ALA A 67 -14.01 -12.89 0.73
N LEU A 68 -15.17 -12.23 0.83
CA LEU A 68 -15.50 -11.03 0.08
C LEU A 68 -15.98 -9.93 1.03
N ILE A 69 -15.72 -8.69 0.65
CA ILE A 69 -16.17 -7.49 1.36
C ILE A 69 -16.74 -6.48 0.37
N GLN A 70 -17.83 -5.83 0.74
CA GLN A 70 -18.41 -4.71 0.03
C GLN A 70 -18.74 -3.62 1.04
N VAL A 71 -18.51 -2.36 0.66
CA VAL A 71 -18.86 -1.19 1.48
C VAL A 71 -19.75 -0.28 0.66
N ASP A 72 -20.94 -0.04 1.17
CA ASP A 72 -21.92 0.88 0.61
C ASP A 72 -22.11 2.06 1.58
N VAL A 73 -22.53 3.20 1.05
CA VAL A 73 -22.73 4.45 1.77
C VAL A 73 -24.12 5.00 1.51
N GLY A 74 -24.59 5.82 2.43
CA GLY A 74 -25.87 6.49 2.31
C GLY A 74 -25.97 7.65 3.28
N ARG A 75 -27.10 8.33 3.25
CA ARG A 75 -27.40 9.42 4.18
C ARG A 75 -28.57 9.04 5.10
N SER A 76 -28.49 9.39 6.36
CA SER A 76 -29.55 9.14 7.33
C SER A 76 -30.85 9.91 7.03
N SER A 77 -30.74 11.00 6.26
CA SER A 77 -31.87 11.79 5.77
C SER A 77 -32.55 11.19 4.54
N TRP A 78 -31.97 10.15 3.91
CA TRP A 78 -32.60 9.51 2.77
C TRP A 78 -33.85 8.73 3.18
N PRO A 79 -34.89 8.76 2.34
CA PRO A 79 -36.04 7.87 2.48
C PRO A 79 -35.62 6.38 2.50
N HIS A 80 -36.39 5.53 3.18
CA HIS A 80 -36.05 4.11 3.39
C HIS A 80 -36.06 3.28 2.09
N ASP A 81 -36.71 3.78 1.04
CA ASP A 81 -36.79 3.20 -0.30
C ASP A 81 -35.57 3.52 -1.18
N VAL A 82 -34.76 4.52 -0.79
CA VAL A 82 -33.53 4.84 -1.51
C VAL A 82 -32.45 3.82 -1.12
N PRO A 83 -31.87 3.09 -2.08
CA PRO A 83 -30.82 2.13 -1.80
C PRO A 83 -29.52 2.84 -1.40
N TYR A 84 -28.68 2.12 -0.65
CA TYR A 84 -27.31 2.56 -0.41
C TYR A 84 -26.52 2.56 -1.74
N GLU A 85 -25.60 3.50 -1.87
CA GLU A 85 -24.70 3.62 -3.01
C GLU A 85 -23.40 2.87 -2.75
N ALA A 86 -22.87 2.15 -3.74
CA ALA A 86 -21.62 1.42 -3.57
C ALA A 86 -20.42 2.38 -3.50
N LEU A 87 -19.68 2.37 -2.39
CA LEU A 87 -18.42 3.09 -2.27
C LEU A 87 -17.24 2.21 -2.70
N LEU A 88 -17.21 0.98 -2.19
CA LEU A 88 -16.23 -0.04 -2.53
C LEU A 88 -16.96 -1.22 -3.15
N ALA A 89 -16.70 -1.47 -4.43
CA ALA A 89 -17.18 -2.66 -5.13
C ALA A 89 -16.72 -3.94 -4.40
N THR A 90 -17.43 -5.05 -4.63
CA THR A 90 -17.09 -6.33 -4.00
C THR A 90 -15.62 -6.67 -4.21
N ALA A 91 -14.88 -6.78 -3.12
CA ALA A 91 -13.44 -6.92 -3.10
C ALA A 91 -13.07 -8.24 -2.38
N SER A 92 -12.06 -8.94 -2.89
CA SER A 92 -11.60 -10.19 -2.26
C SER A 92 -10.73 -9.91 -1.02
N LEU A 93 -10.97 -10.66 0.05
CA LEU A 93 -10.15 -10.75 1.26
C LEU A 93 -9.47 -12.11 1.40
N MET A 94 -10.06 -13.17 0.82
CA MET A 94 -9.48 -14.51 0.75
C MET A 94 -9.81 -15.13 -0.60
N SER A 95 -8.86 -15.90 -1.15
CA SER A 95 -9.14 -16.75 -2.30
C SER A 95 -10.10 -17.90 -1.94
N PRO A 96 -10.74 -18.53 -2.94
CA PRO A 96 -11.58 -19.71 -2.69
C PRO A 96 -10.82 -20.87 -2.04
N VAL A 97 -9.53 -21.04 -2.38
CA VAL A 97 -8.68 -22.10 -1.81
C VAL A 97 -8.39 -21.80 -0.34
N GLU A 98 -7.97 -20.58 -0.02
CA GLU A 98 -7.71 -20.15 1.37
C GLU A 98 -8.98 -20.27 2.22
N SER A 99 -10.14 -19.91 1.66
CA SER A 99 -11.43 -19.99 2.35
C SER A 99 -11.82 -21.42 2.73
N ARG A 100 -11.64 -22.38 1.82
CA ARG A 100 -11.92 -23.82 2.09
C ARG A 100 -10.95 -24.40 3.11
N GLN A 101 -9.68 -24.00 3.04
CA GLN A 101 -8.63 -24.51 3.93
C GLN A 101 -8.57 -23.78 5.28
N GLY A 102 -9.23 -22.62 5.42
CA GLY A 102 -9.23 -21.83 6.64
C GLY A 102 -7.89 -21.17 6.96
N ILE A 103 -7.05 -20.93 5.94
CA ILE A 103 -5.75 -20.24 6.08
C ILE A 103 -5.89 -18.75 5.77
N ASN A 104 -4.96 -17.92 6.27
CA ASN A 104 -4.94 -16.46 6.01
C ASN A 104 -6.25 -15.71 6.39
N ARG A 105 -6.90 -16.16 7.47
CA ARG A 105 -8.19 -15.62 7.90
C ARG A 105 -8.11 -14.20 8.49
N THR A 106 -6.94 -13.79 8.94
CA THR A 106 -6.70 -12.54 9.69
C THR A 106 -5.97 -11.48 8.87
N GLY A 107 -5.94 -11.62 7.54
CA GLY A 107 -5.33 -10.64 6.65
C GLY A 107 -5.95 -9.25 6.79
N VAL A 108 -5.14 -8.21 6.64
CA VAL A 108 -5.60 -6.81 6.64
C VAL A 108 -5.56 -6.29 5.22
N ARG A 109 -6.62 -5.61 4.80
CA ARG A 109 -6.69 -4.92 3.51
C ARG A 109 -6.99 -3.45 3.71
N MET A 110 -6.20 -2.61 3.04
CA MET A 110 -6.33 -1.16 3.07
C MET A 110 -6.86 -0.70 1.73
N PHE A 111 -7.93 0.09 1.75
CA PHE A 111 -8.53 0.71 0.58
C PHE A 111 -8.28 2.21 0.65
N LYS A 112 -7.76 2.76 -0.43
CA LYS A 112 -7.47 4.18 -0.60
C LYS A 112 -8.55 4.81 -1.48
N SER A 113 -8.50 6.13 -1.56
CA SER A 113 -9.39 6.92 -2.41
C SER A 113 -9.45 6.46 -3.87
N GLY A 114 -8.35 5.91 -4.42
CA GLY A 114 -8.32 5.35 -5.78
C GLY A 114 -9.05 4.01 -5.97
N ASP A 115 -9.36 3.29 -4.89
CA ASP A 115 -10.10 2.02 -4.93
C ASP A 115 -11.63 2.24 -4.86
N PHE A 116 -12.06 3.47 -4.58
CA PHE A 116 -13.48 3.81 -4.43
C PHE A 116 -14.10 4.22 -5.75
N LEU A 117 -15.41 3.95 -5.88
CA LEU A 117 -16.18 4.37 -7.04
C LEU A 117 -16.31 5.90 -7.06
N SER A 118 -16.11 6.50 -8.24
CA SER A 118 -16.01 7.95 -8.42
C SER A 118 -17.27 8.71 -8.02
N GLN A 119 -18.45 8.09 -8.19
CA GLN A 119 -19.74 8.66 -7.84
C GLN A 119 -19.84 8.89 -6.33
N ALA A 120 -19.54 7.86 -5.54
CA ALA A 120 -19.63 7.93 -4.08
C ALA A 120 -18.44 8.62 -3.40
N ARG A 121 -17.25 8.61 -4.02
CA ARG A 121 -15.99 9.09 -3.41
C ARG A 121 -16.02 10.58 -3.03
N ASN A 122 -16.62 11.43 -3.85
CA ASN A 122 -16.55 12.89 -3.71
C ASN A 122 -17.68 13.47 -2.85
N GLU A 123 -18.54 12.62 -2.32
CA GLU A 123 -19.67 13.02 -1.50
C GLU A 123 -19.42 12.84 0.00
N LEU A 124 -20.32 13.39 0.80
CA LEU A 124 -20.30 13.27 2.25
C LEU A 124 -21.37 12.29 2.72
N TRP A 125 -20.96 11.42 3.63
CA TRP A 125 -21.77 10.30 4.09
C TRP A 125 -21.85 10.27 5.61
N ASP A 126 -22.97 9.80 6.14
CA ASP A 126 -23.13 9.53 7.58
C ASP A 126 -23.67 8.13 7.87
N ARG A 127 -24.03 7.36 6.84
CA ARG A 127 -24.33 5.93 6.95
C ARG A 127 -23.37 5.10 6.12
N VAL A 128 -22.89 4.03 6.73
CA VAL A 128 -21.99 3.06 6.09
C VAL A 128 -22.57 1.66 6.30
N ARG A 129 -22.78 0.94 5.21
CA ARG A 129 -23.17 -0.46 5.22
C ARG A 129 -21.97 -1.31 4.83
N VAL A 130 -21.67 -2.32 5.63
CA VAL A 130 -20.60 -3.28 5.35
C VAL A 130 -21.21 -4.66 5.16
N THR A 131 -20.92 -5.27 4.02
CA THR A 131 -21.38 -6.62 3.67
C THR A 131 -20.18 -7.55 3.54
N CYS A 132 -20.09 -8.54 4.45
CA CYS A 132 -19.08 -9.60 4.42
C CYS A 132 -19.70 -10.88 3.88
N SER A 133 -19.01 -11.61 3.01
CA SER A 133 -19.52 -12.88 2.49
C SER A 133 -18.47 -13.99 2.55
N GLN A 134 -18.90 -15.20 2.86
CA GLN A 134 -18.08 -16.41 2.85
C GLN A 134 -18.83 -17.56 2.14
N PRO A 135 -18.83 -17.58 0.80
CA PRO A 135 -19.57 -18.59 0.04
C PRO A 135 -18.86 -19.95 -0.02
N PHE A 136 -17.56 -20.01 0.30
CA PHE A 136 -16.74 -21.20 0.10
C PHE A 136 -16.61 -22.07 1.36
N ASN A 137 -16.99 -21.56 2.53
CA ASN A 137 -16.95 -22.30 3.79
C ASN A 137 -18.11 -21.88 4.73
N LYS A 138 -19.17 -22.68 4.78
CA LYS A 138 -20.38 -22.38 5.56
C LYS A 138 -20.33 -22.89 7.01
N HIS A 139 -19.31 -23.67 7.37
CA HIS A 139 -19.24 -24.36 8.66
C HIS A 139 -18.45 -23.58 9.71
N THR A 140 -17.51 -22.74 9.27
CA THR A 140 -16.68 -21.95 10.17
C THR A 140 -17.26 -20.54 10.35
N PRO A 141 -17.40 -20.05 11.60
CA PRO A 141 -17.81 -18.67 11.83
C PRO A 141 -16.87 -17.67 11.15
N PHE A 142 -17.42 -16.64 10.53
CA PHE A 142 -16.67 -15.61 9.83
C PHE A 142 -17.18 -14.22 10.17
N GLY A 143 -16.39 -13.20 9.83
CA GLY A 143 -16.74 -11.80 9.98
C GLY A 143 -15.50 -10.91 9.85
N LEU A 144 -15.40 -9.89 10.69
CA LEU A 144 -14.31 -8.91 10.67
C LEU A 144 -13.65 -8.77 12.03
N SER A 145 -12.34 -8.52 12.03
CA SER A 145 -11.57 -8.20 13.22
C SER A 145 -11.72 -6.72 13.60
N PHE A 146 -11.56 -5.81 12.63
CA PHE A 146 -11.76 -4.38 12.83
C PHE A 146 -12.14 -3.67 11.53
N LEU A 147 -12.74 -2.49 11.67
CA LEU A 147 -13.04 -1.55 10.59
C LEU A 147 -12.59 -0.15 11.03
N ARG A 148 -11.70 0.48 10.26
CA ARG A 148 -11.26 1.86 10.51
C ARG A 148 -11.53 2.71 9.28
N ILE A 149 -12.26 3.78 9.47
CA ILE A 149 -12.63 4.73 8.41
C ILE A 149 -11.89 6.05 8.70
N ARG A 150 -11.32 6.68 7.68
CA ARG A 150 -10.61 7.96 7.81
C ARG A 150 -11.01 8.94 6.73
N THR A 151 -10.92 10.23 7.05
CA THR A 151 -11.08 11.33 6.09
C THR A 151 -9.97 11.28 5.03
N PRO A 152 -10.21 11.83 3.84
CA PRO A 152 -9.15 12.04 2.85
C PRO A 152 -8.03 12.92 3.42
N GLU A 153 -6.91 12.94 2.70
CA GLU A 153 -5.86 13.92 2.93
C GLU A 153 -6.34 15.24 2.34
N ASP A 154 -6.27 16.32 3.10
CA ASP A 154 -6.65 17.64 2.63
C ASP A 154 -5.64 18.06 1.55
N GLU A 155 -5.99 17.94 0.27
CA GLU A 155 -5.18 18.47 -0.83
C GLU A 155 -5.25 20.03 -0.90
N SER A 156 -6.04 20.64 -0.01
CA SER A 156 -6.26 22.07 0.14
C SER A 156 -5.15 22.79 0.92
N GLU A 157 -3.89 22.51 0.59
CA GLU A 157 -2.78 23.47 0.79
C GLU A 157 -2.00 23.75 -0.50
N HIS A 158 -2.45 23.29 -1.68
CA HIS A 158 -1.74 23.54 -2.95
C HIS A 158 -2.58 23.92 -4.17
N SER A 159 -3.87 24.27 -4.02
CA SER A 159 -4.68 24.66 -5.19
C SER A 159 -5.84 25.62 -4.90
N GLU A 160 -5.67 26.58 -3.99
CA GLU A 160 -6.61 27.72 -3.89
C GLU A 160 -5.85 29.03 -3.66
N SER A 161 -5.34 29.61 -4.75
CA SER A 161 -5.18 31.06 -4.86
C SER A 161 -5.29 31.47 -6.33
N THR A 162 -6.51 31.44 -6.86
CA THR A 162 -6.87 32.26 -8.01
C THR A 162 -8.23 32.88 -7.70
N GLU A 163 -8.22 34.20 -7.60
CA GLU A 163 -9.38 35.09 -7.47
C GLU A 163 -10.17 35.06 -6.16
N THR A 164 -9.62 35.67 -5.10
CA THR A 164 -10.21 36.90 -4.49
C THR A 164 -9.39 37.40 -3.29
N GLN A 165 -8.14 37.85 -3.47
CA GLN A 165 -7.48 38.84 -2.58
C GLN A 165 -6.43 39.64 -3.36
N ILE A 166 -6.87 40.55 -4.24
CA ILE A 166 -6.01 41.64 -4.71
C ILE A 166 -6.18 42.77 -3.69
N VAL A 167 -5.30 42.80 -2.68
CA VAL A 167 -4.77 43.97 -1.97
C VAL A 167 -3.97 43.42 -0.78
N GLN A 168 -2.67 43.76 -0.74
CA GLN A 168 -1.68 43.47 0.32
C GLN A 168 -0.92 42.14 0.29
N GLU A 169 -0.10 41.91 -0.76
CA GLU A 169 1.09 41.04 -0.60
C GLU A 169 2.16 41.37 -1.64
N LYS A 170 2.83 42.52 -1.48
CA LYS A 170 3.96 42.92 -2.34
C LYS A 170 5.29 43.10 -1.59
N SER A 171 5.36 42.67 -0.33
CA SER A 171 6.50 43.04 0.53
C SER A 171 7.43 41.90 0.92
N LYS A 172 7.05 40.61 0.77
CA LYS A 172 7.88 39.49 1.28
C LYS A 172 8.73 38.76 0.24
N SER A 173 8.50 38.97 -1.06
CA SER A 173 9.27 38.28 -2.12
C SER A 173 10.66 38.87 -2.37
N ASN A 174 10.91 40.11 -1.94
CA ASN A 174 12.19 40.80 -2.21
C ASN A 174 13.29 40.42 -1.20
N ASP A 175 12.93 39.99 0.02
CA ASP A 175 13.91 39.67 1.07
C ASP A 175 14.60 38.32 0.83
N ILE A 176 13.87 37.30 0.36
CA ILE A 176 14.42 35.97 0.12
C ILE A 176 15.47 36.01 -1.01
N ARG A 177 15.22 36.82 -2.05
CA ARG A 177 16.11 36.94 -3.21
C ARG A 177 17.40 37.71 -2.86
N LYS A 178 17.31 38.74 -2.01
CA LYS A 178 18.48 39.47 -1.50
C LYS A 178 19.32 38.61 -0.55
N GLN A 179 18.67 37.88 0.36
CA GLN A 179 19.35 37.00 1.32
C GLN A 179 20.12 35.86 0.61
N ALA A 180 19.57 35.32 -0.48
CA ALA A 180 20.26 34.33 -1.30
C ALA A 180 21.47 34.93 -2.06
N GLN A 181 21.37 36.19 -2.51
CA GLN A 181 22.46 36.88 -3.19
C GLN A 181 23.61 37.26 -2.27
N ASP A 182 23.32 37.63 -1.01
CA ASP A 182 24.34 37.89 0.01
C ASP A 182 25.11 36.62 0.38
N TRP A 183 24.42 35.47 0.44
CA TRP A 183 25.05 34.16 0.66
C TRP A 183 26.00 33.77 -0.48
N LEU A 184 25.60 34.01 -1.73
CA LEU A 184 26.42 33.71 -2.92
C LEU A 184 27.61 34.67 -3.07
N SER A 185 27.54 35.84 -2.44
CA SER A 185 28.59 36.87 -2.47
C SER A 185 29.67 36.67 -1.39
N SER A 186 29.52 35.68 -0.51
CA SER A 186 30.51 35.36 0.51
C SER A 186 31.82 34.81 -0.09
N PRO A 187 33.00 35.32 0.33
CA PRO A 187 34.30 34.87 -0.17
C PRO A 187 34.59 33.39 0.04
N THR A 188 33.97 32.77 1.05
CA THR A 188 34.12 31.34 1.35
C THR A 188 33.34 30.48 0.35
N VAL A 189 32.16 30.93 -0.06
CA VAL A 189 31.28 30.22 -1.00
C VAL A 189 31.85 30.30 -2.42
N GLN A 190 32.42 31.45 -2.82
CA GLN A 190 33.08 31.60 -4.11
C GLN A 190 34.32 30.71 -4.25
N LYS A 191 35.07 30.47 -3.17
CA LYS A 191 36.26 29.59 -3.18
C LYS A 191 35.91 28.11 -3.36
N ILE A 192 34.76 27.69 -2.85
CA ILE A 192 34.25 26.32 -3.02
C ILE A 192 33.73 26.12 -4.45
N PHE A 193 33.04 27.13 -5.00
CA PHE A 193 32.43 27.04 -6.33
C PHE A 193 33.42 27.22 -7.49
N ASN A 194 34.45 28.06 -7.33
CA ASN A 194 35.45 28.33 -8.39
C ASN A 194 36.68 27.39 -8.36
N GLY A 195 36.63 26.28 -7.62
CA GLY A 195 37.57 25.16 -7.80
C GLY A 195 39.04 25.47 -7.52
N GLN A 196 39.35 26.36 -6.57
CA GLN A 196 40.74 26.73 -6.27
C GLN A 196 41.11 26.32 -4.84
N MET A 197 41.36 25.03 -4.63
CA MET A 197 42.05 24.53 -3.44
C MET A 197 43.46 24.09 -3.83
N GLN A 198 44.46 24.92 -3.47
CA GLN A 198 45.83 24.45 -3.35
C GLN A 198 45.93 23.63 -2.07
N MET A 199 46.19 22.33 -2.25
CA MET A 199 46.64 21.44 -1.18
C MET A 199 47.96 21.96 -0.60
N LYS A 200 47.93 22.37 0.66
CA LYS A 200 49.11 22.26 1.52
C LYS A 200 48.77 21.31 2.66
N CYS A 201 49.37 20.14 2.56
CA CYS A 201 49.43 19.14 3.61
C CYS A 201 50.18 19.73 4.82
N SER A 202 49.60 19.58 6.00
CA SER A 202 50.36 19.30 7.20
C SER A 202 49.68 18.16 7.93
N THR A 203 50.36 17.02 7.90
CA THR A 203 50.46 15.97 8.90
C THR A 203 50.11 16.48 10.30
N GLU A 204 49.30 15.75 11.08
CA GLU A 204 49.63 15.18 12.41
C GLU A 204 48.49 14.23 12.87
N VAL A 205 48.84 12.93 12.96
CA VAL A 205 48.42 11.94 13.96
C VAL A 205 46.91 11.70 14.22
N THR A 206 46.39 10.61 13.63
CA THR A 206 46.04 9.39 14.39
C THR A 206 45.69 8.27 13.41
N GLN A 207 46.70 7.44 13.10
CA GLN A 207 46.45 6.05 12.75
C GLN A 207 45.88 5.36 13.99
N THR A 208 44.79 4.61 13.85
CA THR A 208 44.76 3.21 14.31
C THR A 208 43.60 2.48 13.65
N ASN A 209 43.98 1.34 13.07
CA ASN A 209 43.16 0.16 12.76
C ASN A 209 42.17 0.26 11.60
N LEU A 210 42.58 -0.23 10.43
CA LEU A 210 42.09 -1.49 9.87
C LEU A 210 42.69 -1.70 8.46
N LEU A 211 43.90 -2.24 8.41
CA LEU A 211 44.37 -2.99 7.25
C LEU A 211 45.16 -4.19 7.76
N SER A 212 44.55 -5.37 7.67
CA SER A 212 45.29 -6.61 7.62
C SER A 212 44.56 -7.58 6.70
N MET A 213 45.20 -7.81 5.55
CA MET A 213 45.37 -9.08 4.84
C MET A 213 44.91 -9.02 3.38
N ASP A 214 45.92 -8.90 2.51
CA ASP A 214 45.86 -9.29 1.11
C ASP A 214 46.04 -10.80 0.95
N SER A 215 45.47 -11.30 -0.15
CA SER A 215 45.87 -12.48 -0.92
C SER A 215 45.62 -13.87 -0.33
N THR A 216 44.48 -14.47 -0.68
CA THR A 216 44.37 -15.67 -1.55
C THR A 216 42.97 -16.26 -1.46
N SER A 217 42.24 -16.28 -2.58
CA SER A 217 41.29 -17.33 -3.00
C SER A 217 40.29 -16.77 -4.00
N ASN A 218 40.10 -17.50 -5.10
CA ASN A 218 38.94 -17.36 -5.97
C ASN A 218 37.67 -17.50 -5.13
N CYS A 219 36.91 -16.43 -5.00
CA CYS A 219 35.61 -16.41 -4.33
C CYS A 219 34.63 -15.60 -5.18
N CYS A 220 33.58 -16.29 -5.61
CA CYS A 220 32.49 -15.80 -6.43
C CYS A 220 31.83 -14.56 -5.80
N MET A 221 31.99 -13.39 -6.43
CA MET A 221 31.28 -12.16 -6.05
C MET A 221 29.81 -12.25 -6.47
N LYS A 222 28.98 -12.82 -5.60
CA LYS A 222 27.52 -12.68 -5.64
C LYS A 222 27.04 -12.29 -4.25
N ASP A 223 27.30 -11.05 -3.83
CA ASP A 223 26.31 -10.29 -3.04
C ASP A 223 26.72 -8.83 -2.85
N LEU A 224 26.13 -7.95 -3.66
CA LEU A 224 26.19 -6.48 -3.51
C LEU A 224 25.32 -5.97 -2.34
N ALA A 225 24.69 -6.88 -1.57
CA ALA A 225 23.63 -6.60 -0.61
C ALA A 225 24.10 -5.85 0.66
N PHE A 226 25.39 -5.81 0.96
CA PHE A 226 25.93 -5.18 2.18
C PHE A 226 26.53 -3.78 2.00
N LEU A 227 26.65 -3.31 0.76
CA LEU A 227 27.17 -1.97 0.48
C LEU A 227 26.10 -0.89 0.63
N SER A 228 26.49 0.28 1.15
CA SER A 228 25.63 1.45 1.22
C SER A 228 25.18 1.89 -0.18
N ARG A 229 24.03 2.57 -0.25
CA ARG A 229 23.45 3.03 -1.53
C ARG A 229 24.43 3.87 -2.35
N THR A 230 25.27 4.68 -1.71
CA THR A 230 26.30 5.49 -2.35
C THR A 230 27.41 4.64 -2.95
N ALA A 231 27.92 3.65 -2.21
CA ALA A 231 28.95 2.74 -2.70
C ALA A 231 28.46 1.92 -3.91
N ARG A 232 27.19 1.47 -3.89
CA ARG A 232 26.59 0.78 -5.05
C ARG A 232 26.53 1.66 -6.28
N MET A 233 26.12 2.92 -6.15
CA MET A 233 26.00 3.85 -7.28
C MET A 233 27.35 4.08 -7.98
N VAL A 234 28.42 4.27 -7.20
CA VAL A 234 29.77 4.52 -7.73
C VAL A 234 30.31 3.31 -8.49
N LEU A 235 30.08 2.10 -7.95
CA LEU A 235 30.50 0.86 -8.61
C LEU A 235 29.71 0.61 -9.91
N SER A 236 28.41 0.89 -9.90
CA SER A 236 27.53 0.76 -11.07
C SER A 236 27.98 1.67 -12.21
N ALA A 237 28.36 2.91 -11.90
CA ALA A 237 28.80 3.90 -12.88
C ALA A 237 30.17 3.55 -13.50
N ARG A 238 31.00 2.76 -12.81
CA ARG A 238 32.31 2.33 -13.32
C ARG A 238 32.21 1.12 -14.25
N GLN A 239 31.20 0.27 -14.04
CA GLN A 239 30.98 -0.93 -14.87
C GLN A 239 30.52 -0.59 -16.29
N SER A 240 29.83 0.54 -16.49
CA SER A 240 29.32 0.97 -17.80
C SER A 240 30.37 1.55 -18.76
N GLN A 241 31.67 1.54 -18.40
CA GLN A 241 32.75 2.04 -19.24
C GLN A 241 33.72 0.97 -19.77
N LEU A 242 33.43 -0.32 -19.60
CA LEU A 242 34.24 -1.39 -20.18
C LEU A 242 33.59 -1.96 -21.45
N PRO A 243 34.32 -2.10 -22.57
CA PRO A 243 33.78 -2.65 -23.80
C PRO A 243 33.46 -4.15 -23.65
N ASP A 244 32.28 -4.51 -24.15
CA ASP A 244 31.63 -5.81 -24.08
C ASP A 244 32.41 -6.88 -24.88
N ARG A 245 32.99 -7.87 -24.19
CA ARG A 245 33.68 -9.00 -24.82
C ARG A 245 32.70 -10.16 -24.96
N ARG A 246 32.04 -10.24 -26.12
CA ARG A 246 31.27 -11.41 -26.56
C ARG A 246 32.12 -12.68 -26.46
N MET A 247 31.60 -13.69 -25.76
CA MET A 247 32.00 -15.09 -25.96
C MET A 247 30.74 -15.90 -26.22
N SER A 248 30.71 -16.47 -27.42
CA SER A 248 29.82 -17.54 -27.88
C SER A 248 30.04 -18.80 -27.04
N GLY A 249 28.96 -19.38 -26.53
CA GLY A 249 28.95 -20.70 -25.92
C GLY A 249 27.58 -21.33 -26.08
N THR A 250 27.46 -22.26 -27.02
CA THR A 250 26.35 -23.21 -27.11
C THR A 250 26.48 -24.20 -25.96
N GLU A 251 25.55 -24.17 -25.01
CA GLU A 251 25.39 -25.24 -24.02
C GLU A 251 24.06 -25.95 -24.23
N SER A 252 24.19 -27.19 -24.69
CA SER A 252 23.16 -28.21 -24.82
C SER A 252 22.80 -28.73 -23.43
N PHE A 253 21.54 -28.64 -23.01
CA PHE A 253 21.08 -29.32 -21.81
C PHE A 253 20.68 -30.76 -22.16
N HIS A 254 21.46 -31.72 -21.65
CA HIS A 254 21.09 -33.13 -21.55
C HIS A 254 20.49 -33.37 -20.17
N CYS A 255 19.30 -33.94 -20.11
CA CYS A 255 18.75 -34.56 -18.90
C CYS A 255 18.41 -35.99 -19.27
N GLU A 256 19.23 -36.93 -18.83
CA GLU A 256 18.93 -38.36 -18.87
C GLU A 256 18.12 -38.72 -17.63
N ASP A 257 16.86 -39.12 -17.85
CA ASP A 257 16.10 -39.90 -16.88
C ASP A 257 16.15 -41.38 -17.27
N SER A 258 16.29 -42.23 -16.27
CA SER A 258 16.42 -43.69 -16.37
C SER A 258 15.11 -44.35 -16.79
N ASN A 259 14.73 -44.21 -18.07
CA ASN A 259 13.92 -45.14 -18.85
C ASN A 259 13.74 -44.57 -20.27
N GLY A 260 14.62 -44.97 -21.19
CA GLY A 260 14.70 -44.47 -22.55
C GLY A 260 13.44 -44.69 -23.40
N LYS A 261 12.53 -43.71 -23.41
CA LYS A 261 11.51 -43.55 -24.45
C LYS A 261 11.28 -42.07 -24.79
N LEU A 262 11.71 -41.69 -26.00
CA LEU A 262 11.36 -40.44 -26.66
C LEU A 262 9.89 -40.47 -27.13
N TYR A 263 9.07 -39.52 -26.69
CA TYR A 263 7.74 -39.27 -27.27
C TYR A 263 7.65 -37.86 -27.84
N LEU A 264 7.50 -37.75 -29.18
CA LEU A 264 7.06 -36.53 -29.84
C LEU A 264 5.57 -36.31 -29.55
N LYS A 265 5.22 -35.29 -28.76
CA LYS A 265 3.82 -34.89 -28.57
C LYS A 265 3.46 -33.76 -29.53
N ARG A 266 2.88 -34.14 -30.68
CA ARG A 266 2.37 -33.23 -31.72
C ARG A 266 0.99 -32.70 -31.28
N VAL A 267 0.91 -31.43 -30.87
CA VAL A 267 -0.37 -30.77 -30.57
C VAL A 267 -1.02 -30.32 -31.88
N LYS A 268 -2.15 -30.94 -32.23
CA LYS A 268 -3.02 -30.53 -33.34
C LYS A 268 -3.80 -29.28 -32.93
N ARG A 269 -3.68 -28.19 -33.70
CA ARG A 269 -4.69 -27.11 -33.72
C ARG A 269 -5.73 -27.45 -34.79
N SER A 270 -6.98 -27.60 -34.36
CA SER A 270 -8.16 -27.68 -35.22
C SER A 270 -8.56 -26.26 -35.62
N ALA A 271 -8.75 -26.05 -36.91
CA ALA A 271 -9.34 -24.86 -37.50
C ALA A 271 -10.47 -25.31 -38.43
N LEU A 272 -11.65 -24.75 -38.22
CA LEU A 272 -12.83 -24.70 -39.09
C LEU A 272 -13.70 -23.58 -38.49
N GLU A 273 -14.34 -22.69 -39.23
CA GLU A 273 -14.28 -22.23 -40.62
C GLU A 273 -15.15 -20.94 -40.61
N ILE A 274 -15.03 -20.14 -41.67
CA ILE A 274 -15.87 -18.98 -41.96
C ILE A 274 -17.26 -19.44 -42.40
#